data_AF-A0A1D1XP66-F1
#
_entry.id   AF-A0A1D1XP66-F1
#
_cell.length_a   1.000
_cell.length_b   1.000
_cell.length_c   1.000
_cell.angle_alpha   90.00
_cell.angle_beta   90.00
_cell.angle_gamma   90.00
#
_symmetry.space_group_name_H-M   'P 1'
#
loop_
_entity.id
_entity.type
_entity.pdbx_description
1 polymer ?
#
loop_
_entity_poly.entity_id
_entity_poly.type
_entity_poly.pdbx_seq_one_letter_code
_entity_poly.pdbx_strand_id
1 'polypeptide(L)'
;MSSLCPFANAARAGDRCPRKVVENHDKHPAAGSDNKTDVQRNNSGSVSPKCPFGYDSHTFKLGPLSCMICKALLFDSSQCMPCSHKFCKVCISRFKDCPLCGADIEKIEPDSDLQAVVDRFIEGHARIKRSQVNKDLNEVGDEQKNVIYEDVSLERGAFLVQHAMRAFHARNFESAKSRLCLCSEDIHEQLERLGNATELCSQLGAVLGMLGDCCRAMGDSSSAVSYYEESVKFLQKLPTKDLEVVHTLSVSLNKIGDLKYYDGNLQSARSYYAQSLDVRRDAVKEQPNVSTQVVDVAVSLAKVADVDRNLGDENVAIDGFNEAIKCLESLKLDPTETNLEQRRHSVLEFLHNQLAEKQSPIPTASV
;
A
#
# COMPACT_ATOMS: atom_id res chain seq x y z
N MET A 1 30.55 34.67 1.23
CA MET A 1 31.11 33.60 2.08
C MET A 1 30.96 32.29 1.32
N SER A 2 32.04 31.53 1.22
CA SER A 2 32.20 30.38 0.31
C SER A 2 31.10 29.33 0.47
N SER A 3 30.41 29.03 -0.63
CA SER A 3 29.44 27.95 -0.85
C SER A 3 30.06 26.55 -0.84
N LEU A 4 31.02 26.31 0.05
CA LEU A 4 31.71 25.04 0.19
C LEU A 4 31.06 24.23 1.31
N CYS A 5 30.56 23.06 0.95
CA CYS A 5 30.04 22.05 1.87
C CYS A 5 31.08 21.80 2.99
N PRO A 6 30.73 21.94 4.29
CA PRO A 6 31.67 21.77 5.41
C PRO A 6 32.20 20.34 5.53
N PHE A 7 31.62 19.39 4.80
CA PHE A 7 32.10 18.02 4.71
C PHE A 7 33.21 17.81 3.68
N ALA A 8 33.45 18.76 2.76
CA ALA A 8 34.44 18.62 1.68
C ALA A 8 35.88 18.33 2.17
N ASN A 9 36.20 18.69 3.41
CA ASN A 9 37.53 18.48 4.00
C ASN A 9 37.63 17.26 4.94
N ALA A 10 36.54 16.52 5.19
CA ALA A 10 36.53 15.41 6.14
C ALA A 10 37.12 14.09 5.59
N ALA A 11 37.36 13.98 4.28
CA ALA A 11 37.83 12.74 3.63
C ALA A 11 39.36 12.52 3.67
N ARG A 12 40.08 13.05 4.67
CA ARG A 12 41.52 12.82 4.85
C ARG A 12 41.88 12.39 6.28
N ALA A 13 41.28 11.31 6.74
CA ALA A 13 41.89 10.44 7.75
C ALA A 13 41.33 9.04 7.52
N GLY A 14 42.22 8.07 7.32
CA GLY A 14 41.93 6.83 6.62
C GLY A 14 40.84 5.95 7.25
N ASP A 15 40.01 5.38 6.38
CA ASP A 15 39.48 4.05 6.61
C ASP A 15 39.23 3.33 5.29
N ARG A 16 39.69 2.07 5.22
CA ARG A 16 39.60 1.21 4.05
C ARG A 16 38.17 0.71 3.88
N CYS A 17 37.55 0.94 2.73
CA CYS A 17 36.33 0.24 2.34
C CYS A 17 36.69 -0.95 1.43
N PRO A 18 36.16 -2.17 1.65
CA PRO A 18 36.50 -3.34 0.86
C PRO A 18 35.86 -3.28 -0.54
N ARG A 19 36.68 -3.34 -1.59
CA ARG A 19 36.22 -3.46 -2.98
C ARG A 19 35.51 -4.79 -3.20
N LYS A 20 34.25 -4.76 -3.67
CA LYS A 20 33.63 -5.90 -4.36
C LYS A 20 34.28 -6.07 -5.74
N VAL A 21 34.79 -7.26 -5.99
CA VAL A 21 35.22 -7.77 -7.30
C VAL A 21 33.97 -7.98 -8.15
N VAL A 22 33.99 -7.48 -9.39
CA VAL A 22 33.03 -7.89 -10.42
C VAL A 22 33.84 -8.49 -11.56
N GLU A 23 33.65 -9.78 -11.78
CA GLU A 23 34.22 -10.56 -12.88
C GLU A 23 33.57 -10.13 -14.22
N ASN A 24 34.42 -9.93 -15.23
CA ASN A 24 34.03 -9.77 -16.62
C ASN A 24 33.92 -11.15 -17.29
N HIS A 25 32.88 -11.36 -18.09
CA HIS A 25 32.90 -12.34 -19.18
C HIS A 25 32.40 -11.72 -20.49
N ASP A 26 33.10 -12.12 -21.56
CA ASP A 26 33.21 -11.57 -22.89
C ASP A 26 31.94 -11.60 -23.77
N LYS A 27 31.83 -10.68 -24.74
CA LYS A 27 32.06 -10.96 -26.18
C LYS A 27 31.92 -9.72 -27.09
N HIS A 28 32.96 -9.57 -27.92
CA HIS A 28 33.21 -8.68 -29.08
C HIS A 28 32.46 -9.16 -30.37
N PRO A 29 32.67 -8.57 -31.59
CA PRO A 29 33.12 -7.22 -32.01
C PRO A 29 32.36 -6.64 -33.24
N ALA A 30 32.66 -5.38 -33.63
CA ALA A 30 32.79 -4.97 -35.04
C ALA A 30 33.56 -3.65 -35.19
N ALA A 31 34.35 -3.56 -36.25
CA ALA A 31 35.41 -2.58 -36.51
C ALA A 31 34.95 -1.36 -37.34
N GLY A 32 35.74 -0.27 -37.28
CA GLY A 32 35.69 0.86 -38.20
C GLY A 32 36.65 1.98 -37.77
N SER A 33 37.73 2.15 -38.53
CA SER A 33 38.71 3.24 -38.38
C SER A 33 38.16 4.56 -38.91
N ASP A 34 38.56 5.69 -38.32
CA ASP A 34 39.20 6.78 -39.08
C ASP A 34 39.79 7.87 -38.17
N ASN A 35 41.01 8.28 -38.53
CA ASN A 35 41.78 9.37 -37.96
C ASN A 35 41.12 10.73 -38.24
N LYS A 36 41.11 11.63 -37.25
CA LYS A 36 41.40 13.05 -37.47
C LYS A 36 41.90 13.74 -36.19
N THR A 37 42.92 14.54 -36.44
CA THR A 37 43.86 15.26 -35.57
C THR A 37 43.27 16.33 -34.66
N ASP A 38 43.96 16.51 -33.52
CA ASP A 38 44.19 17.74 -32.74
C ASP A 38 43.06 18.75 -32.55
N VAL A 39 42.66 18.96 -31.29
CA VAL A 39 42.88 20.23 -30.56
C VAL A 39 42.93 19.93 -29.06
N GLN A 40 44.10 20.08 -28.45
CA GLN A 40 44.23 20.37 -27.02
C GLN A 40 43.45 21.65 -26.70
N ARG A 41 42.25 21.51 -26.14
CA ARG A 41 41.59 22.59 -25.40
C ARG A 41 41.75 22.31 -23.93
N ASN A 42 42.70 23.01 -23.33
CA ASN A 42 42.66 23.40 -21.93
C ASN A 42 41.26 23.95 -21.64
N ASN A 43 40.40 23.11 -21.06
CA ASN A 43 39.23 23.60 -20.37
C ASN A 43 39.52 23.38 -18.88
N SER A 44 39.93 24.46 -18.23
CA SER A 44 39.84 24.66 -16.79
C SER A 44 38.38 24.56 -16.38
N GLY A 45 37.81 23.35 -16.42
CA GLY A 45 36.53 23.06 -15.83
C GLY A 45 36.76 23.07 -14.33
N SER A 46 36.27 24.11 -13.65
CA SER A 46 36.11 24.05 -12.21
C SER A 46 35.27 22.83 -11.89
N VAL A 47 35.90 21.73 -11.47
CA VAL A 47 35.19 20.62 -10.87
C VAL A 47 34.59 21.21 -9.59
N SER A 48 33.30 21.51 -9.62
CA SER A 48 32.56 21.87 -8.43
C SER A 48 32.86 20.80 -7.38
N PRO A 49 33.32 21.16 -6.18
CA PRO A 49 33.72 20.18 -5.20
C PRO A 49 32.52 19.28 -4.90
N LYS A 50 32.61 18.03 -5.34
CA LYS A 50 31.57 17.04 -5.13
C LYS A 50 31.46 16.81 -3.63
N CYS A 51 30.25 16.91 -3.10
CA CYS A 51 29.99 16.57 -1.70
C CYS A 51 30.46 15.12 -1.47
N PRO A 52 31.22 14.81 -0.40
CA PRO A 52 31.68 13.44 -0.13
C PRO A 52 30.53 12.46 0.13
N PHE A 53 29.32 12.96 0.34
CA PHE A 53 28.10 12.15 0.42
C PHE A 53 27.33 12.02 -0.92
N GLY A 54 27.89 12.54 -2.02
CA GLY A 54 27.33 12.37 -3.37
C GLY A 54 26.19 13.31 -3.74
N TYR A 55 25.83 14.29 -2.90
CA TYR A 55 24.77 15.26 -3.22
C TYR A 55 25.25 16.28 -4.27
N ASP A 56 24.71 16.18 -5.48
CA ASP A 56 24.80 17.21 -6.52
C ASP A 56 23.41 17.80 -6.83
N SER A 57 23.40 18.95 -7.49
CA SER A 57 22.17 19.69 -7.83
C SER A 57 21.25 18.99 -8.84
N HIS A 58 21.60 17.78 -9.31
CA HIS A 58 20.84 17.04 -10.32
C HIS A 58 20.32 15.67 -9.83
N THR A 59 20.83 15.14 -8.71
CA THR A 59 20.41 13.85 -8.15
C THR A 59 20.32 13.89 -6.61
N PHE A 60 19.39 14.69 -6.09
CA PHE A 60 19.25 14.88 -4.64
C PHE A 60 18.46 13.74 -3.97
N LYS A 61 19.09 12.57 -3.79
CA LYS A 61 18.57 11.53 -2.89
C LYS A 61 18.99 11.88 -1.47
N LEU A 62 18.06 12.24 -0.60
CA LEU A 62 18.28 12.76 0.76
C LEU A 62 19.17 11.91 1.69
N GLY A 63 19.53 10.69 1.30
CA GLY A 63 20.55 9.87 1.95
C GLY A 63 20.24 9.58 3.42
N PRO A 64 21.27 9.36 4.28
CA PRO A 64 21.08 8.92 5.67
C PRO A 64 20.47 9.99 6.59
N LEU A 65 20.32 11.23 6.10
CA LEU A 65 19.75 12.36 6.85
C LEU A 65 18.24 12.51 6.62
N SER A 66 17.62 11.59 5.89
CA SER A 66 16.18 11.57 5.68
C SER A 66 15.45 10.82 6.79
N CYS A 67 14.35 11.40 7.25
CA CYS A 67 13.38 10.70 8.07
C CYS A 67 12.60 9.77 7.15
N MET A 68 12.65 8.48 7.42
CA MET A 68 11.96 7.49 6.61
C MET A 68 10.42 7.54 6.65
N ILE A 69 9.83 8.20 7.66
CA ILE A 69 8.37 8.38 7.77
C ILE A 69 7.91 9.50 6.85
N CYS A 70 8.42 10.72 7.04
CA CYS A 70 8.01 11.88 6.24
C CYS A 70 8.83 12.05 4.96
N LYS A 71 9.88 11.24 4.77
CA LYS A 71 10.84 11.27 3.66
C LYS A 71 11.53 12.62 3.45
N ALA A 72 11.42 13.54 4.42
CA ALA A 72 12.11 14.82 4.43
C ALA A 72 13.41 14.72 5.24
N LEU A 73 14.26 15.75 5.19
CA LEU A 73 15.38 15.88 6.13
C LEU A 73 14.88 15.80 7.58
N LEU A 74 15.66 15.13 8.42
CA LEU A 74 15.37 15.00 9.84
C LEU A 74 15.23 16.37 10.51
N PHE A 75 14.21 16.51 11.33
CA PHE A 75 13.94 17.71 12.12
C PHE A 75 13.59 17.30 13.55
N ASP A 76 14.25 17.94 14.51
CA ASP A 76 14.28 17.47 15.90
C ASP A 76 14.58 15.97 15.95
N SER A 77 15.74 15.59 15.42
CA SER A 77 16.19 14.20 15.30
C SER A 77 16.06 13.49 16.65
N SER A 78 15.40 12.35 16.65
CA SER A 78 15.14 11.55 17.84
C SER A 78 15.36 10.07 17.56
N GLN A 79 15.86 9.33 18.56
CA GLN A 79 16.09 7.90 18.53
C GLN A 79 15.06 7.14 19.38
N CYS A 80 14.62 5.98 18.89
CA CYS A 80 13.74 5.08 19.62
C CYS A 80 14.55 4.16 20.53
N MET A 81 14.23 4.07 21.81
CA MET A 81 14.83 3.07 22.71
C MET A 81 13.95 1.83 22.79
N PRO A 82 14.51 0.61 22.70
CA PRO A 82 15.95 0.27 22.70
C PRO A 82 16.60 0.12 21.30
N CYS A 83 15.84 0.23 20.20
CA CYS A 83 16.33 -0.12 18.87
C CYS A 83 17.25 0.92 18.19
N SER A 84 17.40 2.10 18.77
CA SER A 84 18.21 3.24 18.31
C SER A 84 17.90 3.74 16.88
N HIS A 85 16.76 3.37 16.32
CA HIS A 85 16.30 3.87 15.02
C HIS A 85 15.88 5.33 15.10
N LYS A 86 16.22 6.11 14.07
CA LYS A 86 16.20 7.58 14.08
C LYS A 86 15.13 8.15 13.16
N PHE A 87 14.39 9.14 13.67
CA PHE A 87 13.25 9.77 13.01
C PHE A 87 13.12 11.24 13.43
N CYS A 88 12.26 12.01 12.77
CA CYS A 88 11.83 13.31 13.31
C CYS A 88 11.01 13.07 14.58
N LYS A 89 11.21 13.89 15.63
CA LYS A 89 10.47 13.79 16.91
C LYS A 89 8.96 13.72 16.71
N VAL A 90 8.40 14.63 15.91
CA VAL A 90 6.96 14.67 15.63
C VAL A 90 6.49 13.41 14.89
N CYS A 91 7.26 12.93 13.91
CA CYS A 91 6.89 11.75 13.14
C CYS A 91 6.81 10.50 14.02
N ILE A 92 7.81 10.27 14.87
CA ILE A 92 7.86 9.06 15.70
C ILE A 92 6.91 9.11 16.89
N SER A 93 6.56 10.30 17.38
CA SER A 93 5.62 10.46 18.51
C SER A 93 4.22 9.89 18.24
N ARG A 94 3.87 9.65 16.97
CA ARG A 94 2.59 9.06 16.56
C ARG A 94 2.57 7.53 16.64
N PHE A 95 3.70 6.88 16.89
CA PHE A 95 3.83 5.42 16.89
C PHE A 95 4.13 4.90 18.30
N LYS A 96 3.59 3.72 18.62
CA LYS A 96 3.90 2.99 19.86
C LYS A 96 5.07 2.02 19.69
N ASP A 97 5.32 1.60 18.46
CA ASP A 97 6.37 0.66 18.07
C ASP A 97 7.17 1.22 16.88
N CYS A 98 8.46 0.90 16.84
CA CYS A 98 9.37 1.44 15.85
C CYS A 98 8.93 1.06 14.43
N PRO A 99 8.72 2.03 13.52
CA PRO A 99 8.33 1.74 12.15
C PRO A 99 9.31 0.84 11.39
N LEU A 100 10.60 0.81 11.73
CA LEU A 100 11.59 -0.04 11.03
C LEU A 100 11.58 -1.49 11.45
N CYS A 101 11.76 -1.72 12.75
CA CYS A 101 11.97 -3.05 13.29
C CYS A 101 10.75 -3.64 13.99
N GLY A 102 9.73 -2.83 14.30
CA GLY A 102 8.55 -3.26 15.06
C GLY A 102 8.80 -3.47 16.55
N ALA A 103 9.96 -3.06 17.08
CA ALA A 103 10.22 -3.09 18.52
C ALA A 103 9.39 -2.02 19.24
N ASP A 104 8.82 -2.35 20.40
CA ASP A 104 8.09 -1.38 21.22
C ASP A 104 8.99 -0.20 21.60
N ILE A 105 8.41 1.00 21.55
CA ILE A 105 9.11 2.23 21.89
C ILE A 105 8.88 2.48 23.37
N GLU A 106 9.89 2.18 24.19
CA GLU A 106 9.85 2.47 25.63
C GLU A 106 10.04 3.96 25.89
N LYS A 107 10.93 4.58 25.12
CA LYS A 107 11.28 6.00 25.24
C LYS A 107 11.77 6.54 23.89
N ILE A 108 11.47 7.83 23.66
CA ILE A 108 12.03 8.60 22.55
C ILE A 108 13.04 9.57 23.14
N GLU A 109 14.29 9.50 22.70
CA GLU A 109 15.37 10.39 23.16
C GLU A 109 15.84 11.31 22.02
N PRO A 110 16.15 12.58 22.29
CA PRO A 110 16.70 13.47 21.27
C PRO A 110 18.11 12.99 20.86
N ASP A 111 18.39 13.04 19.57
CA ASP A 111 19.72 12.78 19.00
C ASP A 111 20.33 14.10 18.53
N SER A 112 20.94 14.81 19.47
CA SER A 112 21.55 16.13 19.23
C SER A 112 22.73 16.05 18.26
N ASP A 113 23.48 14.95 18.26
CA ASP A 113 24.63 14.76 17.37
C ASP A 113 24.18 14.65 15.91
N LEU A 114 23.17 13.81 15.65
CA LEU A 114 22.57 13.72 14.32
C LEU A 114 21.93 15.04 13.92
N GLN A 115 21.21 15.72 14.83
CA GLN A 115 20.60 17.00 14.52
C GLN A 115 21.65 18.04 14.10
N ALA A 116 22.78 18.11 14.81
CA ALA A 116 23.88 19.00 14.44
C ALA A 116 24.48 18.66 13.06
N VAL A 117 24.56 17.38 12.69
CA VAL A 117 24.98 16.96 11.34
C VAL A 117 23.98 17.43 10.28
N VAL A 118 22.68 17.31 10.55
CA VAL A 118 21.61 17.77 9.63
C VAL A 118 21.63 19.29 9.48
N ASP A 119 21.79 20.03 10.57
CA ASP A 119 21.81 21.49 10.53
C ASP A 119 23.03 22.02 9.78
N ARG A 120 24.22 21.45 10.02
CA ARG A 120 25.42 21.72 9.21
C ARG A 120 25.24 21.39 7.73
N PHE A 121 24.48 20.34 7.43
CA PHE A 121 24.15 19.96 6.06
C PHE A 121 23.25 21.02 5.41
N ILE A 122 22.21 21.49 6.10
CA ILE A 122 21.33 22.55 5.61
C ILE A 122 22.12 23.85 5.37
N GLU A 123 22.96 24.25 6.33
CA GLU A 123 23.83 25.43 6.20
C GLU A 123 24.80 25.33 5.00
N GLY A 124 25.44 24.16 4.83
CA GLY A 124 26.36 23.90 3.74
C GLY A 124 25.70 23.79 2.36
N HIS A 125 24.39 23.56 2.33
CA HIS A 125 23.59 23.41 1.13
C HIS A 125 22.46 24.43 1.10
N ALA A 126 22.82 25.73 1.14
CA ALA A 126 21.96 26.92 1.25
C ALA A 126 20.72 27.02 0.30
N ARG A 127 20.53 26.09 -0.63
CA ARG A 127 19.31 25.96 -1.46
C ARG A 127 18.19 25.15 -0.79
N ILE A 128 18.43 24.59 0.39
CA ILE A 128 17.47 23.79 1.15
C ILE A 128 16.82 24.69 2.21
N LYS A 129 15.70 25.35 1.88
CA LYS A 129 14.85 26.00 2.89
C LYS A 129 13.65 25.10 3.23
N ARG A 130 13.38 24.93 4.53
CA ARG A 130 12.17 24.27 5.03
C ARG A 130 10.95 25.13 4.66
N SER A 131 9.86 24.52 4.22
CA SER A 131 8.57 25.22 4.10
C SER A 131 8.09 25.59 5.50
N GLN A 132 8.38 26.81 5.94
CA GLN A 132 7.83 27.33 7.19
C GLN A 132 6.35 27.67 6.99
N VAL A 133 5.50 27.16 7.88
CA VAL A 133 4.14 27.69 8.07
C VAL A 133 4.29 29.09 8.68
N ASN A 134 4.05 30.10 7.84
CA ASN A 134 3.89 31.54 8.08
C ASN A 134 4.47 32.17 9.37
N LYS A 135 5.41 33.11 9.16
CA LYS A 135 5.48 34.40 9.89
C LYS A 135 6.13 35.47 8.98
N ASP A 136 5.32 36.46 8.66
CA ASP A 136 5.50 37.78 8.01
C ASP A 136 6.86 38.23 7.39
N LEU A 137 6.75 38.53 6.09
CA LEU A 137 7.25 39.67 5.30
C LEU A 137 8.67 40.24 5.51
N ASN A 138 9.50 40.03 4.47
CA ASN A 138 10.16 41.02 3.60
C ASN A 138 11.61 40.63 3.31
N GLU A 139 11.89 40.19 2.07
CA GLU A 139 13.17 40.46 1.40
C GLU A 139 13.06 40.11 -0.09
N VAL A 140 13.48 41.04 -0.93
CA VAL A 140 13.43 40.98 -2.39
C VAL A 140 14.77 40.45 -2.91
N GLY A 141 14.71 39.45 -3.79
CA GLY A 141 15.71 39.22 -4.85
C GLY A 141 16.73 38.11 -4.61
N ASP A 142 16.45 36.91 -5.13
CA ASP A 142 17.30 36.25 -6.14
C ASP A 142 16.46 35.16 -6.83
N GLU A 143 16.44 35.11 -8.17
CA GLU A 143 15.72 34.09 -8.96
C GLU A 143 16.44 32.73 -8.93
N GLN A 144 16.78 32.24 -7.75
CA GLN A 144 17.20 30.85 -7.58
C GLN A 144 15.96 30.00 -7.38
N LYS A 145 15.62 29.21 -8.41
CA LYS A 145 14.57 28.18 -8.36
C LYS A 145 14.65 27.44 -7.03
N ASN A 146 13.72 27.76 -6.13
CA ASN A 146 13.58 27.10 -4.85
C ASN A 146 13.24 25.63 -5.12
N VAL A 147 14.03 24.71 -4.57
CA VAL A 147 13.70 23.28 -4.57
C VAL A 147 12.64 23.10 -3.48
N ILE A 148 11.38 23.26 -3.88
CA ILE A 148 10.24 22.83 -3.07
C ILE A 148 10.27 21.31 -3.10
N TYR A 149 10.18 20.67 -1.93
CA TYR A 149 10.04 19.22 -1.86
C TYR A 149 8.81 18.80 -2.66
N GLU A 150 9.03 18.02 -3.70
CA GLU A 150 7.95 17.31 -4.41
C GLU A 150 7.16 16.46 -3.41
N ASP A 151 5.87 16.29 -3.67
CA ASP A 151 4.90 15.58 -2.81
C ASP A 151 5.35 14.15 -2.50
N VAL A 152 6.11 13.98 -1.40
CA VAL A 152 6.52 12.68 -0.87
C VAL A 152 5.37 11.94 -0.17
N SER A 153 4.15 12.48 -0.26
CA SER A 153 2.95 11.94 0.37
C SER A 153 2.56 10.56 -0.18
N LEU A 154 2.67 10.37 -1.50
CA LEU A 154 2.38 9.08 -2.15
C LEU A 154 3.39 8.01 -1.74
N GLU A 155 4.69 8.36 -1.67
CA GLU A 155 5.73 7.43 -1.20
C GLU A 155 5.58 7.09 0.29
N ARG A 156 5.11 8.05 1.09
CA ARG A 156 4.79 7.84 2.52
C ARG A 156 3.59 6.91 2.70
N GLY A 157 2.53 7.07 1.91
CA GLY A 157 1.35 6.20 1.96
C GLY A 157 1.70 4.74 1.68
N ALA A 158 2.42 4.48 0.57
CA ALA A 158 2.89 3.13 0.23
C ALA A 158 3.78 2.52 1.32
N PHE A 159 4.67 3.32 1.90
CA PHE A 159 5.52 2.91 3.02
C PHE A 159 4.69 2.49 4.25
N LEU A 160 3.69 3.29 4.64
CA LEU A 160 2.83 3.00 5.79
C LEU A 160 2.03 1.70 5.57
N VAL A 161 1.46 1.51 4.38
CA VAL A 161 0.73 0.29 4.02
C VAL A 161 1.64 -0.93 4.07
N GLN A 162 2.84 -0.87 3.48
CA GLN A 162 3.77 -2.00 3.49
C GLN A 162 4.16 -2.42 4.92
N HIS A 163 4.45 -1.45 5.78
CA HIS A 163 4.80 -1.73 7.18
C HIS A 163 3.58 -2.19 7.99
N ALA A 164 2.39 -1.67 7.71
CA ALA A 164 1.17 -2.16 8.31
C ALA A 164 0.92 -3.62 7.96
N MET A 165 1.10 -4.01 6.69
CA MET A 165 0.97 -5.40 6.26
C MET A 165 1.99 -6.28 6.95
N ARG A 166 3.25 -5.85 7.08
CA ARG A 166 4.25 -6.62 7.85
C ARG A 166 3.82 -6.82 9.30
N ALA A 167 3.32 -5.79 9.97
CA ALA A 167 2.82 -5.88 11.34
C ALA A 167 1.58 -6.80 11.46
N PHE A 168 0.66 -6.70 10.50
CA PHE A 168 -0.53 -7.54 10.43
C PHE A 168 -0.19 -9.02 10.32
N HIS A 169 0.74 -9.38 9.42
CA HIS A 169 1.21 -10.77 9.28
C HIS A 169 1.95 -11.27 10.53
N ALA A 170 2.62 -10.37 11.26
CA ALA A 170 3.23 -10.66 12.56
C ALA A 170 2.21 -10.72 13.72
N ARG A 171 0.91 -10.60 13.44
CA ARG A 171 -0.19 -10.55 14.42
C ARG A 171 -0.09 -9.38 15.42
N ASN A 172 0.65 -8.32 15.06
CA ASN A 172 0.66 -7.06 15.81
C ASN A 172 -0.38 -6.12 15.17
N PHE A 173 -1.65 -6.37 15.50
CA PHE A 173 -2.79 -5.69 14.85
C PHE A 173 -2.92 -4.23 15.28
N GLU A 174 -2.49 -3.89 16.49
CA GLU A 174 -2.45 -2.52 16.99
C GLU A 174 -1.48 -1.66 16.18
N SER A 175 -0.28 -2.20 15.94
CA SER A 175 0.75 -1.58 15.10
C SER A 175 0.30 -1.41 13.64
N ALA A 176 -0.36 -2.43 13.09
CA ALA A 176 -0.94 -2.39 11.75
C ALA A 176 -2.04 -1.33 11.64
N LYS A 177 -3.00 -1.34 12.57
CA LYS A 177 -4.09 -0.36 12.65
C LYS A 177 -3.56 1.07 12.77
N SER A 178 -2.59 1.31 13.66
CA SER A 178 -1.98 2.63 13.83
C SER A 178 -1.38 3.18 12.52
N ARG A 179 -0.62 2.36 11.78
CA ARG A 179 -0.03 2.74 10.50
C ARG A 179 -1.07 3.03 9.43
N LEU A 180 -2.12 2.21 9.35
CA LEU A 180 -3.21 2.40 8.39
C LEU A 180 -4.07 3.61 8.74
N CYS A 181 -4.30 3.91 10.01
CA CYS A 181 -5.00 5.12 10.44
C CYS A 181 -4.25 6.38 9.96
N LEU A 182 -2.93 6.43 10.17
CA LEU A 182 -2.10 7.54 9.67
C LEU A 182 -2.19 7.65 8.14
N CYS A 183 -2.15 6.53 7.43
CA CYS A 183 -2.28 6.53 5.97
C CYS A 183 -3.66 7.04 5.53
N SER A 184 -4.73 6.61 6.20
CA SER A 184 -6.10 7.03 5.91
C SER A 184 -6.29 8.53 6.17
N GLU A 185 -5.74 9.05 7.28
CA GLU A 185 -5.77 10.47 7.62
C GLU A 185 -5.02 11.32 6.58
N ASP A 186 -3.80 10.89 6.19
CA ASP A 186 -2.99 11.57 5.18
C ASP A 186 -3.72 11.61 3.81
N ILE A 187 -4.47 10.55 3.45
CA ILE A 187 -5.26 10.52 2.20
C ILE A 187 -6.53 11.38 2.30
N HIS A 188 -7.22 11.38 3.45
CA HIS A 188 -8.37 12.26 3.69
C HIS A 188 -7.99 13.73 3.55
N GLU A 189 -6.88 14.15 4.17
CA GLU A 189 -6.39 15.54 4.06
C GLU A 189 -6.07 15.91 2.61
N GLN A 190 -5.50 14.99 1.83
CA GLN A 190 -5.25 15.21 0.40
C GLN A 190 -6.54 15.34 -0.41
N LEU A 191 -7.55 14.52 -0.13
CA LEU A 191 -8.86 14.61 -0.78
C LEU A 191 -9.55 15.94 -0.48
N GLU A 192 -9.45 16.46 0.74
CA GLU A 192 -9.99 17.77 1.12
C GLU A 192 -9.27 18.91 0.38
N ARG A 193 -7.95 18.80 0.18
CA ARG A 193 -7.13 19.83 -0.49
C ARG A 193 -7.27 19.83 -2.01
N LEU A 194 -7.26 18.65 -2.63
CA LEU A 194 -7.21 18.50 -4.09
C LEU A 194 -8.60 18.29 -4.71
N GLY A 195 -9.62 18.00 -3.89
CA GLY A 195 -10.94 17.58 -4.35
C GLY A 195 -10.97 16.11 -4.76
N ASN A 196 -12.10 15.68 -5.33
CA ASN A 196 -12.34 14.27 -5.64
C ASN A 196 -11.41 13.76 -6.76
N ALA A 197 -10.35 13.06 -6.37
CA ALA A 197 -9.48 12.32 -7.29
C ALA A 197 -9.82 10.82 -7.20
N THR A 198 -10.22 10.23 -8.33
CA THR A 198 -10.57 8.81 -8.48
C THR A 198 -9.52 7.88 -7.86
N GLU A 199 -8.24 8.19 -8.08
CA GLU A 199 -7.11 7.42 -7.55
C GLU A 199 -7.03 7.46 -6.02
N LEU A 200 -7.15 8.64 -5.41
CA LEU A 200 -7.12 8.79 -3.95
C LEU A 200 -8.33 8.10 -3.29
N CYS A 201 -9.51 8.13 -3.93
CA CYS A 201 -10.67 7.38 -3.46
C CYS A 201 -10.47 5.86 -3.55
N SER A 202 -9.81 5.36 -4.60
CA SER A 202 -9.46 3.94 -4.71
C SER A 202 -8.51 3.52 -3.58
N GLN A 203 -7.42 4.29 -3.40
CA GLN A 203 -6.44 4.05 -2.34
C GLN A 203 -7.05 4.12 -0.95
N LEU A 204 -7.87 5.14 -0.68
CA LEU A 204 -8.57 5.27 0.60
C LEU A 204 -9.51 4.09 0.84
N GLY A 205 -10.28 3.67 -0.16
CA GLY A 205 -11.13 2.50 -0.08
C GLY A 205 -10.35 1.23 0.30
N ALA A 206 -9.18 1.01 -0.30
CA ALA A 206 -8.32 -0.12 0.03
C ALA A 206 -7.76 -0.03 1.47
N VAL A 207 -7.28 1.14 1.90
CA VAL A 207 -6.76 1.38 3.27
C VAL A 207 -7.85 1.17 4.33
N LEU A 208 -9.06 1.67 4.09
CA LEU A 208 -10.21 1.45 4.96
C LEU A 208 -10.59 -0.03 5.04
N GLY A 209 -10.55 -0.77 3.93
CA GLY A 209 -10.74 -2.22 3.91
C GLY A 209 -9.72 -2.94 4.80
N MET A 210 -8.43 -2.55 4.72
CA MET A 210 -7.38 -3.10 5.58
C MET A 210 -7.56 -2.72 7.07
N LEU A 211 -8.07 -1.53 7.38
CA LEU A 211 -8.45 -1.13 8.75
C LEU A 211 -9.58 -1.99 9.28
N GLY A 212 -10.56 -2.30 8.45
CA GLY A 212 -11.63 -3.24 8.77
C GLY A 212 -11.09 -4.63 9.11
N ASP A 213 -10.09 -5.12 8.36
CA ASP A 213 -9.43 -6.40 8.63
C ASP A 213 -8.70 -6.39 9.98
N CYS A 214 -8.00 -5.30 10.30
CA CYS A 214 -7.34 -5.15 11.59
C CYS A 214 -8.35 -5.20 12.74
N CYS A 215 -9.45 -4.43 12.65
CA CYS A 215 -10.48 -4.41 13.69
C CYS A 215 -11.13 -5.79 13.85
N ARG A 216 -11.44 -6.47 12.75
CA ARG A 216 -11.96 -7.84 12.78
C ARG A 216 -11.00 -8.81 13.46
N ALA A 217 -9.71 -8.75 13.14
CA ALA A 217 -8.69 -9.61 13.75
C ALA A 217 -8.52 -9.35 15.26
N MET A 218 -8.77 -8.11 15.71
CA MET A 218 -8.80 -7.72 17.11
C MET A 218 -10.10 -8.08 17.84
N GLY A 219 -11.10 -8.64 17.14
CA GLY A 219 -12.42 -8.94 17.70
C GLY A 219 -13.37 -7.74 17.82
N ASP A 220 -13.01 -6.58 17.24
CA ASP A 220 -13.84 -5.39 17.19
C ASP A 220 -14.69 -5.39 15.91
N SER A 221 -15.75 -6.20 15.92
CA SER A 221 -16.68 -6.33 14.78
C SER A 221 -17.38 -5.02 14.44
N SER A 222 -17.68 -4.17 15.44
CA SER A 222 -18.38 -2.90 15.21
C SER A 222 -17.52 -1.94 14.40
N SER A 223 -16.28 -1.69 14.82
CA SER A 223 -15.36 -0.83 14.06
C SER A 223 -15.03 -1.44 12.70
N ALA A 224 -14.94 -2.77 12.61
CA ALA A 224 -14.71 -3.45 11.32
C ALA A 224 -15.82 -3.13 10.31
N VAL A 225 -17.09 -3.28 10.71
CA VAL A 225 -18.24 -2.93 9.85
C VAL A 225 -18.17 -1.46 9.43
N SER A 226 -17.92 -0.53 10.36
CA SER A 226 -17.84 0.89 10.03
C SER A 226 -16.76 1.21 8.99
N TYR A 227 -15.56 0.63 9.12
CA TYR A 227 -14.49 0.83 8.14
C TYR A 227 -14.80 0.20 6.78
N TYR A 228 -15.40 -1.00 6.73
CA TYR A 228 -15.82 -1.58 5.46
C TYR A 228 -16.93 -0.77 4.79
N GLU A 229 -17.90 -0.25 5.54
CA GLU A 229 -18.96 0.61 4.99
C GLU A 229 -18.39 1.92 4.44
N GLU A 230 -17.42 2.51 5.13
CA GLU A 230 -16.72 3.69 4.63
C GLU A 230 -15.94 3.37 3.35
N SER A 231 -15.25 2.22 3.30
CA SER A 231 -14.57 1.72 2.09
C SER A 231 -15.56 1.58 0.92
N VAL A 232 -16.70 0.93 1.14
CA VAL A 232 -17.78 0.77 0.15
C VAL A 232 -18.25 2.13 -0.36
N LYS A 233 -18.49 3.10 0.53
CA LYS A 233 -18.94 4.46 0.17
C LYS A 233 -17.97 5.20 -0.75
N PHE A 234 -16.65 5.00 -0.59
CA PHE A 234 -15.66 5.60 -1.47
C PHE A 234 -15.56 4.85 -2.80
N LEU A 235 -15.52 3.52 -2.77
CA LEU A 235 -15.35 2.69 -3.98
C LEU A 235 -16.58 2.71 -4.89
N GLN A 236 -17.80 2.83 -4.35
CA GLN A 236 -19.03 2.94 -5.14
C GLN A 236 -19.10 4.20 -6.03
N LYS A 237 -18.30 5.23 -5.72
CA LYS A 237 -18.24 6.46 -6.52
C LYS A 237 -17.34 6.32 -7.75
N LEU A 238 -16.60 5.21 -7.85
CA LEU A 238 -15.62 4.97 -8.89
C LEU A 238 -16.23 4.18 -10.05
N PRO A 239 -15.68 4.30 -11.27
CA PRO A 239 -16.15 3.51 -12.41
C PRO A 239 -15.96 2.01 -12.18
N THR A 240 -16.98 1.21 -12.48
CA THR A 240 -16.97 -0.25 -12.37
C THR A 240 -16.12 -0.97 -13.44
N LYS A 241 -15.34 -0.22 -14.23
CA LYS A 241 -14.42 -0.76 -15.24
C LYS A 241 -13.09 -1.22 -14.66
N ASP A 242 -12.71 -0.66 -13.52
CA ASP A 242 -11.49 -1.06 -12.82
C ASP A 242 -11.74 -2.35 -12.03
N LEU A 243 -11.04 -3.42 -12.43
CA LEU A 243 -11.17 -4.74 -11.82
C LEU A 243 -10.70 -4.77 -10.36
N GLU A 244 -9.71 -3.96 -9.99
CA GLU A 244 -9.21 -3.89 -8.63
C GLU A 244 -10.22 -3.20 -7.70
N VAL A 245 -10.87 -2.15 -8.19
CA VAL A 245 -11.97 -1.47 -7.48
C VAL A 245 -13.16 -2.42 -7.30
N VAL A 246 -13.59 -3.09 -8.37
CA VAL A 246 -14.69 -4.07 -8.32
C VAL A 246 -14.38 -5.18 -7.31
N HIS A 247 -13.16 -5.70 -7.32
CA HIS A 247 -12.73 -6.74 -6.39
C HIS A 247 -12.76 -6.23 -4.94
N THR A 248 -12.15 -5.07 -4.66
CA THR A 248 -12.05 -4.50 -3.31
C THR A 248 -13.42 -4.13 -2.74
N LEU A 249 -14.29 -3.55 -3.57
CA LEU A 249 -15.67 -3.23 -3.20
C LEU A 249 -16.47 -4.48 -2.84
N SER A 250 -16.40 -5.50 -3.71
CA SER A 250 -17.08 -6.78 -3.49
C SER A 250 -16.59 -7.51 -2.25
N VAL A 251 -15.27 -7.51 -2.01
CA VAL A 251 -14.67 -8.10 -0.81
C VAL A 251 -15.12 -7.38 0.45
N SER A 252 -15.19 -6.05 0.44
CA SER A 252 -15.64 -5.26 1.60
C SER A 252 -17.12 -5.55 1.93
N LEU A 253 -17.98 -5.58 0.91
CA LEU A 253 -19.39 -5.98 1.06
C LEU A 253 -19.51 -7.40 1.64
N ASN A 254 -18.77 -8.35 1.09
CA ASN A 254 -18.76 -9.73 1.60
C ASN A 254 -18.27 -9.82 3.05
N LYS A 255 -17.26 -9.05 3.45
CA LYS A 255 -16.77 -9.07 4.85
C LYS A 255 -17.80 -8.49 5.82
N ILE A 256 -18.56 -7.46 5.42
CA ILE A 256 -19.70 -6.99 6.21
C ILE A 256 -20.75 -8.09 6.30
N GLY A 257 -21.08 -8.74 5.17
CA GLY A 257 -22.00 -9.86 5.13
C GLY A 257 -21.60 -11.00 6.07
N ASP A 258 -20.32 -11.39 6.07
CA ASP A 258 -19.75 -12.42 6.95
C ASP A 258 -19.93 -12.03 8.42
N LEU A 259 -19.60 -10.79 8.79
CA LEU A 259 -19.78 -10.31 10.16
C LEU A 259 -21.25 -10.34 10.59
N LYS A 260 -22.18 -9.86 9.73
CA LYS A 260 -23.62 -9.90 10.02
C LYS A 260 -24.16 -11.32 10.10
N TYR A 261 -23.62 -12.24 9.30
CA TYR A 261 -23.98 -13.65 9.32
C TYR A 261 -23.62 -14.29 10.65
N TYR A 262 -22.38 -14.09 11.13
CA TYR A 262 -21.94 -14.60 12.43
C TYR A 262 -22.66 -13.95 13.61
N ASP A 263 -23.09 -12.69 13.46
CA ASP A 263 -23.95 -12.00 14.45
C ASP A 263 -25.41 -12.53 14.44
N GLY A 264 -25.75 -13.46 13.55
CA GLY A 264 -27.11 -14.01 13.40
C GLY A 264 -28.09 -13.09 12.68
N ASN A 265 -27.64 -11.92 12.20
CA ASN A 265 -28.45 -11.01 11.39
C ASN A 265 -28.41 -11.42 9.91
N LEU A 266 -29.04 -12.57 9.64
CA LEU A 266 -29.06 -13.21 8.32
C LEU A 266 -29.67 -12.31 7.25
N GLN A 267 -30.70 -11.51 7.58
CA GLN A 267 -31.32 -10.62 6.61
C GLN A 267 -30.36 -9.51 6.14
N SER A 268 -29.61 -8.90 7.07
CA SER A 268 -28.57 -7.95 6.68
C SER A 268 -27.43 -8.64 5.93
N ALA A 269 -27.00 -9.83 6.36
CA ALA A 269 -25.96 -10.59 5.67
C ALA A 269 -26.34 -10.85 4.19
N ARG A 270 -27.57 -11.33 3.96
CA ARG A 270 -28.14 -11.54 2.63
C ARG A 270 -28.10 -10.28 1.79
N SER A 271 -28.46 -9.13 2.36
CA SER A 271 -28.45 -7.84 1.65
C SER A 271 -27.05 -7.45 1.19
N TYR A 272 -26.02 -7.58 2.03
CA TYR A 272 -24.65 -7.26 1.64
C TYR A 272 -24.07 -8.26 0.63
N TYR A 273 -24.37 -9.56 0.76
CA TYR A 273 -23.96 -10.56 -0.23
C TYR A 273 -24.63 -10.33 -1.59
N ALA A 274 -25.92 -9.99 -1.61
CA ALA A 274 -26.63 -9.63 -2.84
C ALA A 274 -26.00 -8.39 -3.50
N GLN A 275 -25.70 -7.34 -2.73
CA GLN A 275 -25.00 -6.17 -3.26
C GLN A 275 -23.62 -6.53 -3.83
N SER A 276 -22.85 -7.40 -3.17
CA SER A 276 -21.58 -7.88 -3.73
C SER A 276 -21.78 -8.65 -5.04
N LEU A 277 -22.81 -9.48 -5.12
CA LEU A 277 -23.14 -10.25 -6.32
C LEU A 277 -23.50 -9.33 -7.49
N ASP A 278 -24.31 -8.29 -7.24
CA ASP A 278 -24.73 -7.33 -8.25
C ASP A 278 -23.53 -6.55 -8.81
N VAL A 279 -22.63 -6.07 -7.95
CA VAL A 279 -21.38 -5.42 -8.37
C VAL A 279 -20.57 -6.31 -9.32
N ARG A 280 -20.43 -7.60 -9.01
CA ARG A 280 -19.67 -8.54 -9.85
C ARG A 280 -20.40 -8.88 -11.15
N ARG A 281 -21.72 -9.07 -11.10
CA ARG A 281 -22.55 -9.33 -12.29
C ARG A 281 -22.48 -8.18 -13.28
N ASP A 282 -22.56 -6.95 -12.78
CA ASP A 282 -22.46 -5.76 -13.64
C ASP A 282 -21.07 -5.62 -14.24
N ALA A 283 -20.01 -5.93 -13.48
CA ALA A 283 -18.65 -5.94 -14.01
C ALA A 283 -18.44 -7.00 -15.11
N VAL A 284 -19.03 -8.19 -14.99
CA VAL A 284 -18.99 -9.24 -16.03
C VAL A 284 -19.75 -8.81 -17.29
N LYS A 285 -20.88 -8.11 -17.17
CA LYS A 285 -21.61 -7.59 -18.34
C LYS A 285 -20.78 -6.58 -19.12
N GLU A 286 -20.05 -5.72 -18.42
CA GLU A 286 -19.17 -4.71 -19.04
C GLU A 286 -17.90 -5.35 -19.65
N GLN A 287 -17.39 -6.43 -19.04
CA GLN A 287 -16.14 -7.09 -19.45
C GLN A 287 -16.29 -8.63 -19.51
N PRO A 288 -16.99 -9.17 -20.53
CA PRO A 288 -17.37 -10.58 -20.58
C PRO A 288 -16.20 -11.57 -20.79
N ASN A 289 -15.02 -11.06 -21.15
CA ASN A 289 -13.85 -11.88 -21.49
C ASN A 289 -12.89 -12.12 -20.29
N VAL A 290 -13.29 -11.73 -19.07
CA VAL A 290 -12.43 -11.85 -17.88
C VAL A 290 -12.84 -13.07 -17.06
N SER A 291 -12.17 -14.19 -17.29
CA SER A 291 -12.46 -15.50 -16.66
C SER A 291 -12.46 -15.46 -15.13
N THR A 292 -11.61 -14.64 -14.52
CA THR A 292 -11.51 -14.52 -13.05
C THR A 292 -12.79 -13.98 -12.41
N GLN A 293 -13.52 -13.09 -13.11
CA GLN A 293 -14.76 -12.52 -12.60
C GLN A 293 -15.89 -13.56 -12.55
N VAL A 294 -15.92 -14.53 -13.47
CA VAL A 294 -16.94 -15.59 -13.48
C VAL A 294 -16.82 -16.47 -12.24
N VAL A 295 -15.59 -16.84 -11.86
CA VAL A 295 -15.35 -17.60 -10.61
C VAL A 295 -15.78 -16.79 -9.39
N ASP A 296 -15.47 -15.50 -9.37
CA ASP A 296 -15.88 -14.61 -8.29
C ASP A 296 -17.41 -14.43 -8.19
N VAL A 297 -18.14 -14.38 -9.32
CA VAL A 297 -19.61 -14.38 -9.36
C VAL A 297 -20.17 -15.66 -8.76
N ALA A 298 -19.62 -16.83 -9.12
CA ALA A 298 -20.05 -18.11 -8.58
C ALA A 298 -19.86 -18.19 -7.05
N VAL A 299 -18.76 -17.66 -6.52
CA VAL A 299 -18.54 -17.57 -5.07
C VAL A 299 -19.56 -16.64 -4.41
N SER A 300 -19.87 -15.49 -5.02
CA SER A 300 -20.91 -14.59 -4.50
C SER A 300 -22.32 -15.22 -4.54
N LEU A 301 -22.65 -15.97 -5.59
CA LEU A 301 -23.89 -16.76 -5.67
C LEU A 301 -23.96 -17.79 -4.53
N ALA A 302 -22.88 -18.51 -4.29
CA ALA A 302 -22.81 -19.51 -3.21
C ALA A 302 -23.07 -18.88 -1.84
N LYS A 303 -22.51 -17.69 -1.57
CA LYS A 303 -22.75 -16.96 -0.32
C LYS A 303 -24.21 -16.53 -0.15
N VAL A 304 -24.85 -16.03 -1.21
CA VAL A 304 -26.28 -15.67 -1.17
C VAL A 304 -27.14 -16.91 -0.92
N ALA A 305 -26.88 -18.00 -1.65
CA ALA A 305 -27.59 -19.27 -1.51
C ALA A 305 -27.44 -19.87 -0.10
N ASP A 306 -26.23 -19.82 0.48
CA ASP A 306 -25.98 -20.27 1.84
C ASP A 306 -26.81 -19.48 2.86
N VAL A 307 -26.90 -18.15 2.74
CA VAL A 307 -27.75 -17.36 3.63
C VAL A 307 -29.23 -17.65 3.42
N ASP A 308 -29.68 -17.81 2.17
CA ASP A 308 -31.07 -18.16 1.85
C ASP A 308 -31.48 -19.49 2.48
N ARG A 309 -30.57 -20.48 2.47
CA ARG A 309 -30.77 -21.74 3.19
C ARG A 309 -30.94 -21.52 4.69
N ASN A 310 -30.08 -20.71 5.30
CA ASN A 310 -30.15 -20.43 6.74
C ASN A 310 -31.37 -19.58 7.14
N LEU A 311 -31.95 -18.84 6.18
CA LEU A 311 -33.25 -18.17 6.33
C LEU A 311 -34.44 -19.14 6.18
N GLY A 312 -34.22 -20.36 5.72
CA GLY A 312 -35.25 -21.39 5.48
C GLY A 312 -35.75 -21.47 4.04
N ASP A 313 -35.22 -20.65 3.14
CA ASP A 313 -35.61 -20.56 1.72
C ASP A 313 -34.84 -21.59 0.87
N GLU A 314 -35.00 -22.87 1.21
CA GLU A 314 -34.20 -23.96 0.64
C GLU A 314 -34.25 -24.06 -0.89
N ASN A 315 -35.43 -23.89 -1.49
CA ASN A 315 -35.57 -23.97 -2.95
C ASN A 315 -34.75 -22.85 -3.64
N VAL A 316 -34.77 -21.65 -3.06
CA VAL A 316 -34.01 -20.49 -3.55
C VAL A 316 -32.51 -20.76 -3.42
N ALA A 317 -32.08 -21.35 -2.30
CA ALA A 317 -30.70 -21.75 -2.10
C ALA A 317 -30.23 -22.78 -3.14
N ILE A 318 -31.01 -23.84 -3.38
CA ILE A 318 -30.70 -24.87 -4.38
C ILE A 318 -30.61 -24.24 -5.78
N ASP A 319 -31.53 -23.35 -6.14
CA ASP A 319 -31.49 -22.64 -7.42
C ASP A 319 -30.22 -21.79 -7.55
N GLY A 320 -29.84 -21.07 -6.48
CA GLY A 320 -28.62 -20.25 -6.44
C GLY A 320 -27.34 -21.08 -6.54
N PHE A 321 -27.25 -22.23 -5.85
CA PHE A 321 -26.11 -23.15 -5.99
C PHE A 321 -26.02 -23.74 -7.40
N ASN A 322 -27.16 -24.13 -8.00
CA ASN A 322 -27.19 -24.62 -9.38
C ASN A 322 -26.81 -23.52 -10.39
N GLU A 323 -27.20 -22.27 -10.17
CA GLU A 323 -26.76 -21.14 -10.98
C GLU A 323 -25.23 -20.99 -10.92
N ALA A 324 -24.64 -21.05 -9.72
CA ALA A 324 -23.20 -20.97 -9.53
C ALA A 324 -22.44 -22.10 -10.27
N ILE A 325 -22.95 -23.34 -10.20
CA ILE A 325 -22.37 -24.48 -10.91
C ILE A 325 -22.40 -24.24 -12.42
N LYS A 326 -23.55 -23.84 -12.98
CA LYS A 326 -23.69 -23.56 -14.42
C LYS A 326 -22.74 -22.46 -14.89
N CYS A 327 -22.53 -21.42 -14.09
CA CYS A 327 -21.54 -20.37 -14.40
C CYS A 327 -20.12 -20.95 -14.51
N LEU A 328 -19.72 -21.85 -13.60
CA LEU A 328 -18.38 -22.43 -13.60
C LEU A 328 -18.21 -23.50 -14.70
N GLU A 329 -19.23 -24.29 -15.01
CA GLU A 329 -19.17 -25.30 -16.08
C GLU A 329 -19.12 -24.69 -17.48
N SER A 330 -19.77 -23.53 -17.67
CA SER A 330 -19.73 -22.80 -18.93
C SER A 330 -18.44 -22.00 -19.14
N LEU A 331 -17.61 -21.85 -18.10
CA LEU A 331 -16.36 -21.11 -18.14
C LEU A 331 -15.27 -21.89 -18.89
N LYS A 332 -14.88 -21.39 -20.06
CA LYS A 332 -13.74 -21.91 -20.83
C LYS A 332 -12.46 -21.19 -20.38
N LEU A 333 -11.51 -21.96 -19.87
CA LEU A 333 -10.21 -21.46 -19.44
C LEU A 333 -9.12 -21.88 -20.41
N ASP A 334 -8.11 -21.04 -20.57
CA ASP A 334 -6.92 -21.41 -21.31
C ASP A 334 -6.07 -22.40 -20.49
N PRO A 335 -5.40 -23.39 -21.10
CA PRO A 335 -4.57 -24.37 -20.38
C PRO A 335 -3.43 -23.76 -19.55
N THR A 336 -3.07 -22.50 -19.82
CA THR A 336 -2.06 -21.74 -19.07
C THR A 336 -2.60 -21.23 -17.72
N GLU A 337 -3.91 -21.12 -17.54
CA GLU A 337 -4.56 -20.59 -16.34
C GLU A 337 -4.73 -21.63 -15.22
N THR A 338 -3.68 -22.39 -14.94
CA THR A 338 -3.69 -23.52 -13.98
C THR A 338 -4.20 -23.16 -12.59
N ASN A 339 -3.83 -22.01 -12.04
CA ASN A 339 -4.31 -21.55 -10.72
C ASN A 339 -5.82 -21.24 -10.72
N LEU A 340 -6.32 -20.64 -11.80
CA LEU A 340 -7.74 -20.32 -11.93
C LEU A 340 -8.56 -21.59 -12.14
N GLU A 341 -8.03 -22.54 -12.89
CA GLU A 341 -8.58 -23.87 -13.10
C GLU A 341 -8.68 -24.66 -11.79
N GLN A 342 -7.62 -24.64 -10.96
CA GLN A 342 -7.67 -25.22 -9.62
C GLN A 342 -8.73 -24.56 -8.73
N ARG A 343 -8.79 -23.22 -8.75
CA ARG A 343 -9.80 -22.46 -7.99
C ARG A 343 -11.22 -22.80 -8.47
N ARG A 344 -11.45 -22.91 -9.78
CA ARG A 344 -12.73 -23.33 -10.38
C ARG A 344 -13.14 -24.70 -9.86
N HIS A 345 -12.24 -25.68 -9.89
CA HIS A 345 -12.49 -27.03 -9.40
C HIS A 345 -12.85 -27.05 -7.91
N SER A 346 -12.10 -26.35 -7.05
CA SER A 346 -12.40 -26.30 -5.62
C SER A 346 -13.78 -25.68 -5.32
N VAL A 347 -14.18 -24.65 -6.06
CA VAL A 347 -15.51 -24.05 -5.89
C VAL A 347 -16.61 -24.99 -6.39
N LEU A 348 -16.41 -25.67 -7.53
CA LEU A 348 -17.35 -26.68 -8.03
C LEU A 348 -17.53 -27.84 -7.04
N GLU A 349 -16.44 -28.35 -6.46
CA GLU A 349 -16.49 -29.40 -5.45
C GLU A 349 -17.29 -28.95 -4.22
N PHE A 350 -17.03 -27.74 -3.72
CA PHE A 350 -17.80 -27.17 -2.63
C PHE A 350 -19.30 -27.09 -2.97
N LEU A 351 -19.67 -26.56 -4.13
CA LEU A 351 -21.06 -26.41 -4.57
C LEU A 351 -21.77 -27.76 -4.71
N HIS A 352 -21.11 -28.77 -5.28
CA HIS A 352 -21.68 -30.12 -5.36
C HIS A 352 -21.89 -30.74 -3.98
N ASN A 353 -20.94 -30.56 -3.05
CA ASN A 353 -21.11 -31.03 -1.67
C ASN A 353 -22.30 -30.36 -0.98
N GLN A 354 -22.51 -29.05 -1.19
CA GLN A 354 -23.66 -28.32 -0.66
C GLN A 354 -25.02 -28.86 -1.17
N LEU A 355 -25.05 -29.50 -2.33
CA LEU A 355 -26.25 -30.16 -2.86
C LEU A 355 -26.35 -31.64 -2.44
N ALA A 356 -25.21 -32.30 -2.24
CA ALA A 356 -25.13 -33.73 -1.91
C ALA A 356 -25.45 -34.04 -0.44
N GLU A 357 -25.13 -33.16 0.50
CA GLU A 357 -25.42 -33.33 1.95
C GLU A 357 -26.89 -33.66 2.26
N LYS A 358 -27.80 -33.40 1.31
CA LYS A 358 -29.24 -33.66 1.43
C LYS A 358 -29.78 -34.80 0.56
N GLN A 359 -28.99 -35.35 -0.36
CA GLN A 359 -29.38 -36.54 -1.14
C GLN A 359 -29.21 -37.85 -0.36
N SER A 360 -28.65 -37.80 0.86
CA SER A 360 -28.66 -38.95 1.76
C SER A 360 -30.09 -39.20 2.28
N PRO A 361 -30.75 -40.31 1.90
CA PRO A 361 -32.12 -40.57 2.34
C PRO A 361 -32.13 -40.81 3.86
N ILE A 362 -33.03 -40.11 4.55
CA ILE A 362 -33.45 -40.47 5.91
C ILE A 362 -33.84 -41.96 5.85
N PRO A 363 -33.23 -42.86 6.65
CA PRO A 363 -33.67 -44.25 6.69
C PRO A 363 -35.13 -44.22 7.13
N THR A 364 -36.02 -44.59 6.22
CA THR A 364 -37.42 -44.86 6.55
C THR A 364 -37.39 -45.99 7.57
N ALA A 365 -37.64 -45.64 8.83
CA ALA A 365 -37.84 -46.60 9.90
C ALA A 365 -38.93 -47.57 9.42
N SER A 366 -38.49 -48.80 9.15
CA SER A 366 -39.36 -49.88 8.70
C SER A 366 -40.11 -50.37 9.94
N VAL A 367 -41.41 -50.06 9.96
CA VAL A 367 -42.56 -50.63 10.71
C VAL A 367 -42.27 -51.28 12.06
#